data_AF-A0A410TL60-F1
#
_entry.id   AF-A0A410TL60-F1
#
_cell.length_a   1.000
_cell.length_b   1.000
_cell.length_c   1.000
_cell.angle_alpha   90.00
_cell.angle_beta   90.00
_cell.angle_gamma   90.00
#
_symmetry.space_group_name_H-M   'P 1'
#
loop_
_entity.id
_entity.type
_entity.pdbx_description
1 polymer ?
#
loop_
_entity_poly.entity_id
_entity_poly.type
_entity_poly.pdbx_seq_one_letter_code
_entity_poly.pdbx_strand_id
1 'polypeptide(L)'
;MSDDGDSRSTLDRVRAKKREVSPETGYQLVEWDLMKPPAEQIMKRSQRWLTLSDVSVPQQTEFTDWSVFDRYTNEYVRSAFQDLPEEPEPESIPDALQAIETGDEWEKRIALVRLKRIAERHPDACESVVPRLSKILPESDLAVQAEVTGIFSVLAEESPALVTPALDVLSDFLTPDTDDHVLKNALSAIKEIAEEDASAVTDVVPRCEVLLQDETRETIRVLLILERVADEHPETVLPTVPTLIEYTTDVSNGNRVGALSVLGRVSKAYPNVATDVIPTAHELLSTDDDQLRANAAGILADQAEEYPEEVRPTVPDVIELLGDEDEYVRYNATSILARIAEHYPNVVEPATETLLASLDEDRAAARENACWALGRLTATTAEDALRARAEHDSNERVRNVASWALDEINDG
;
A
#
# COMPACT_ATOMS: atom_id res chain seq x y z
N MET A 1 57.93 -12.68 42.01
CA MET A 1 57.15 -13.04 40.82
C MET A 1 56.41 -11.80 40.41
N SER A 2 56.95 -11.09 39.44
CA SER A 2 56.35 -9.94 38.79
C SER A 2 55.14 -10.44 37.99
N ASP A 3 53.97 -9.91 38.31
CA ASP A 3 52.74 -10.19 37.58
C ASP A 3 52.73 -9.32 36.32
N ASP A 4 52.94 -9.99 35.19
CA ASP A 4 52.85 -9.46 33.84
C ASP A 4 51.37 -9.35 33.47
N GLY A 5 50.83 -8.13 33.34
CA GLY A 5 49.49 -7.98 32.80
C GLY A 5 48.84 -6.62 33.02
N ASP A 6 49.22 -5.60 32.23
CA ASP A 6 48.27 -4.67 31.60
C ASP A 6 49.02 -3.67 30.70
N SER A 7 49.60 -4.16 29.59
CA SER A 7 50.32 -3.35 28.60
C SER A 7 49.52 -3.16 27.32
N ARG A 8 48.21 -2.97 27.40
CA ARG A 8 47.43 -2.46 26.25
C ARG A 8 47.64 -0.96 26.14
N SER A 9 48.11 -0.48 24.99
CA SER A 9 48.28 0.95 24.75
C SER A 9 46.94 1.68 24.86
N THR A 10 46.93 2.98 25.18
CA THR A 10 45.70 3.79 25.20
C THR A 10 44.90 3.67 23.89
N LEU A 11 45.60 3.53 22.75
CA LEU A 11 45.00 3.29 21.44
C LEU A 11 44.25 1.95 21.37
N ASP A 12 44.79 0.88 21.97
CA ASP A 12 44.13 -0.43 21.99
C ASP A 12 42.87 -0.39 22.86
N ARG A 13 42.89 0.36 23.96
CA ARG A 13 41.72 0.54 24.84
C ARG A 13 40.62 1.32 24.13
N VAL A 14 40.96 2.37 23.38
CA VAL A 14 40.00 3.13 22.55
C VAL A 14 39.43 2.27 21.41
N ARG A 15 40.27 1.51 20.71
CA ARG A 15 39.82 0.57 19.66
C ARG A 15 38.88 -0.51 20.19
N ALA A 16 39.22 -1.09 21.35
CA ALA A 16 38.36 -2.08 22.01
C ALA A 16 36.99 -1.47 22.36
N LYS A 17 36.98 -0.25 22.87
CA LYS A 17 35.75 0.49 23.17
C LYS A 17 34.91 0.82 21.94
N LYS A 18 35.53 1.23 20.82
CA LYS A 18 34.82 1.44 19.54
C LYS A 18 34.14 0.16 19.05
N ARG A 19 34.85 -0.97 19.11
CA ARG A 19 34.27 -2.30 18.79
C ARG A 19 33.11 -2.66 19.71
N GLU A 20 33.23 -2.36 21.00
CA GLU A 20 32.19 -2.64 21.97
C GLU A 20 30.88 -1.91 21.62
N VAL A 21 30.97 -0.63 21.23
CA VAL A 21 29.79 0.20 20.94
C VAL A 21 29.21 0.03 19.53
N SER A 22 29.97 -0.54 18.60
CA SER A 22 29.53 -0.77 17.23
C SER A 22 28.38 -1.79 17.19
N PRO A 23 27.32 -1.55 16.40
CA PRO A 23 26.18 -2.46 16.31
C PRO A 23 26.49 -3.66 15.41
N GLU A 24 25.68 -4.72 15.46
CA GLU A 24 25.79 -5.83 14.50
C GLU A 24 25.24 -5.46 13.11
N THR A 25 24.23 -4.59 13.09
CA THR A 25 23.51 -4.10 11.91
C THR A 25 23.23 -2.60 12.05
N GLY A 26 23.26 -1.87 10.94
CA GLY A 26 22.91 -0.45 10.91
C GLY A 26 23.94 0.44 11.61
N TYR A 27 23.45 1.44 12.33
CA TYR A 27 24.24 2.53 12.89
C TYR A 27 23.88 2.80 14.35
N GLN A 28 24.90 3.06 15.17
CA GLN A 28 24.75 3.40 16.59
C GLN A 28 25.33 4.78 16.86
N LEU A 29 24.50 5.68 17.38
CA LEU A 29 24.96 6.96 17.93
C LEU A 29 25.53 6.75 19.34
N VAL A 30 26.67 7.37 19.60
CA VAL A 30 27.46 7.26 20.82
C VAL A 30 27.83 8.65 21.31
N GLU A 31 27.60 8.89 22.59
CA GLU A 31 27.95 10.12 23.31
C GLU A 31 29.34 10.01 23.94
N TRP A 32 30.17 11.05 23.76
CA TRP A 32 31.50 11.18 24.34
C TRP A 32 31.57 12.33 25.35
N ASP A 33 32.02 12.03 26.57
CA ASP A 33 32.41 12.99 27.61
C ASP A 33 33.80 13.54 27.32
N LEU A 34 33.87 14.76 26.80
CA LEU A 34 35.15 15.41 26.52
C LEU A 34 35.92 15.77 27.81
N MET A 35 35.30 15.68 28.98
CA MET A 35 35.95 15.93 30.28
C MET A 35 36.71 14.73 30.82
N LYS A 36 36.61 13.56 30.18
CA LYS A 36 37.32 12.33 30.60
C LYS A 36 38.55 12.06 29.74
N PRO A 37 39.54 11.29 30.26
CA PRO A 37 40.66 10.80 29.46
C PRO A 37 40.16 9.98 28.25
N PRO A 38 40.83 9.97 27.08
CA PRO A 38 40.35 9.33 25.85
C PRO A 38 39.83 7.89 26.00
N ALA A 39 40.48 7.09 26.85
CA ALA A 39 40.07 5.72 27.13
C ALA A 39 38.81 5.60 28.01
N GLU A 40 38.28 6.70 28.54
CA GLU A 40 37.15 6.80 29.48
C GLU A 40 36.02 7.70 28.97
N GLN A 41 36.17 8.32 27.79
CA GLN A 41 35.23 9.29 27.25
C GLN A 41 33.85 8.72 26.88
N ILE A 42 33.70 7.43 26.56
CA ILE A 42 32.37 6.90 26.19
C ILE A 42 31.40 6.98 27.38
N MET A 43 30.31 7.73 27.20
CA MET A 43 29.25 7.89 28.21
C MET A 43 28.13 6.89 28.04
N LYS A 44 27.51 6.86 26.86
CA LYS A 44 26.22 6.22 26.66
C LYS A 44 25.96 5.84 25.21
N ARG A 45 25.35 4.67 24.98
CA ARG A 45 24.69 4.32 23.71
C ARG A 45 23.30 4.92 23.74
N SER A 46 22.95 5.72 22.73
CA SER A 46 21.63 6.36 22.66
C SER A 46 20.71 5.56 21.74
N GLN A 47 20.75 5.88 20.45
CA GLN A 47 19.75 5.49 19.46
C GLN A 47 20.39 4.71 18.31
N ARG A 48 19.60 3.81 17.71
CA ARG A 48 19.98 2.96 16.59
C ARG A 48 19.14 3.31 15.37
N TRP A 49 19.76 3.20 14.20
CA TRP A 49 19.11 3.34 12.90
C TRP A 49 19.58 2.22 11.98
N LEU A 50 18.75 1.88 11.00
CA LEU A 50 19.14 0.94 9.96
C LEU A 50 19.91 1.64 8.83
N THR A 51 19.42 2.82 8.44
CA THR A 51 19.91 3.70 7.39
C THR A 51 20.75 4.83 7.98
N LEU A 52 21.71 5.34 7.21
CA LEU A 52 22.55 6.47 7.64
C LEU A 52 21.88 7.81 7.32
N SER A 53 21.06 7.88 6.26
CA SER A 53 20.29 9.08 5.90
C SER A 53 19.40 9.59 7.03
N ASP A 54 18.89 8.66 7.84
CA ASP A 54 17.88 8.96 8.87
C ASP A 54 18.52 9.32 10.23
N VAL A 55 19.86 9.22 10.32
CA VAL A 55 20.57 9.50 11.56
C VAL A 55 20.51 10.99 11.87
N SER A 56 19.89 11.31 13.00
CA SER A 56 19.86 12.64 13.57
C SER A 56 20.92 12.76 14.66
N VAL A 57 21.83 13.73 14.51
CA VAL A 57 22.95 13.96 15.42
C VAL A 57 22.67 15.22 16.25
N PRO A 58 22.68 15.16 17.59
CA PRO A 58 22.52 16.34 18.42
C PRO A 58 23.67 17.33 18.26
N GLN A 59 23.42 18.60 18.60
CA GLN A 59 24.46 19.63 18.55
C GLN A 59 25.61 19.30 19.51
N GLN A 60 26.84 19.41 19.02
CA GLN A 60 28.05 19.30 19.85
C GLN A 60 28.13 20.45 20.86
N THR A 61 28.70 20.17 22.02
CA THR A 61 28.99 21.18 23.05
C THR A 61 30.46 21.13 23.44
N GLU A 62 30.92 22.06 24.27
CA GLU A 62 32.30 22.01 24.81
C GLU A 62 32.57 20.77 25.68
N PHE A 63 31.53 20.09 26.17
CA PHE A 63 31.61 18.92 27.05
C PHE A 63 31.23 17.61 26.38
N THR A 64 30.48 17.67 25.29
CA THR A 64 29.85 16.49 24.68
C THR A 64 30.11 16.47 23.19
N ASP A 65 30.54 15.31 22.72
CA ASP A 65 30.72 15.02 21.31
C ASP A 65 29.98 13.75 20.91
N TRP A 66 29.72 13.58 19.63
CA TRP A 66 28.88 12.53 19.07
C TRP A 66 29.59 11.80 17.95
N SER A 67 29.48 10.47 17.98
CA SER A 67 29.94 9.62 16.89
C SER A 67 28.86 8.63 16.49
N VAL A 68 28.80 8.33 15.21
CA VAL A 68 27.94 7.28 14.66
C VAL A 68 28.86 6.20 14.15
N PHE A 69 28.63 4.96 14.62
CA PHE A 69 29.40 3.79 14.24
C PHE A 69 28.55 2.77 13.49
N ASP A 70 29.12 2.18 12.45
CA ASP A 70 28.58 0.98 11.82
C ASP A 70 29.21 -0.30 12.42
N ARG A 71 28.84 -1.45 11.88
CA ARG A 71 29.37 -2.77 12.27
C ARG A 71 30.87 -2.95 12.05
N TYR A 72 31.48 -2.16 11.17
CA TYR A 72 32.89 -2.22 10.82
C TYR A 72 33.73 -1.25 11.67
N THR A 73 33.10 -0.57 12.65
CA THR A 73 33.71 0.45 13.50
C THR A 73 34.08 1.74 12.77
N ASN A 74 33.55 1.94 11.56
CA ASN A 74 33.72 3.18 10.81
C ASN A 74 32.97 4.30 11.53
N GLU A 75 33.54 5.51 11.52
CA GLU A 75 33.01 6.68 12.24
C GLU A 75 32.57 7.75 11.25
N TYR A 76 31.31 8.16 11.30
CA TYR A 76 30.74 9.05 10.26
C TYR A 76 30.73 10.53 10.66
N VAL A 77 30.39 10.85 11.91
CA VAL A 77 30.13 12.24 12.36
C VAL A 77 31.38 13.08 12.52
N ARG A 78 32.44 12.54 13.13
CA ARG A 78 33.62 13.33 13.51
C ARG A 78 34.47 13.83 12.35
N SER A 79 34.34 13.29 11.14
CA SER A 79 35.32 13.51 10.07
C SER A 79 34.76 13.81 8.68
N ALA A 80 33.47 13.60 8.39
CA ALA A 80 32.89 14.02 7.10
C ALA A 80 31.37 14.15 7.02
N PHE A 81 30.58 13.60 7.96
CA PHE A 81 29.12 13.78 7.88
C PHE A 81 28.72 15.26 8.00
N GLN A 82 29.52 16.07 8.70
CA GLN A 82 29.39 17.54 8.75
C GLN A 82 29.83 18.22 7.44
N ASP A 83 30.67 17.55 6.63
CA ASP A 83 31.18 18.06 5.36
C ASP A 83 30.31 17.64 4.16
N LEU A 84 29.36 16.72 4.36
CA LEU A 84 28.35 16.43 3.35
C LEU A 84 27.44 17.65 3.21
N PRO A 85 27.36 18.28 2.02
CA PRO A 85 26.44 19.38 1.82
C PRO A 85 25.02 18.95 2.19
N GLU A 86 24.31 19.79 2.95
CA GLU A 86 22.91 19.56 3.30
C GLU A 86 22.06 19.41 2.03
N GLU A 87 22.42 20.15 0.99
CA GLU A 87 21.81 20.15 -0.33
C GLU A 87 22.88 19.81 -1.38
N PRO A 88 23.12 18.51 -1.64
CA PRO A 88 24.06 18.10 -2.67
C PRO A 88 23.53 18.39 -4.07
N GLU A 89 24.39 18.96 -4.93
CA GLU A 89 24.07 19.23 -6.33
C GLU A 89 24.10 17.95 -7.19
N PRO A 90 23.21 17.82 -8.19
CA PRO A 90 23.20 16.69 -9.13
C PRO A 90 24.54 16.40 -9.83
N GLU A 91 25.38 17.42 -10.01
CA GLU A 91 26.72 17.28 -10.61
C GLU A 91 27.64 16.33 -9.83
N SER A 92 27.34 16.07 -8.56
CA SER A 92 28.12 15.17 -7.68
C SER A 92 27.74 13.69 -7.78
N ILE A 93 26.72 13.33 -8.58
CA ILE A 93 26.29 11.94 -8.78
C ILE A 93 27.44 11.04 -9.30
N PRO A 94 28.23 11.42 -10.32
CA PRO A 94 29.30 10.56 -10.83
C PRO A 94 30.35 10.21 -9.76
N ASP A 95 30.71 11.17 -8.90
CA ASP A 95 31.66 10.96 -7.81
C ASP A 95 31.09 10.01 -6.75
N ALA A 96 29.79 10.15 -6.43
CA ALA A 96 29.12 9.25 -5.50
C ALA A 96 29.05 7.82 -6.05
N LEU A 97 28.73 7.65 -7.33
CA LEU A 97 28.71 6.34 -7.98
C LEU A 97 30.11 5.71 -8.03
N GLN A 98 31.14 6.51 -8.31
CA GLN A 98 32.53 6.03 -8.27
C GLN A 98 32.93 5.54 -6.86
N ALA A 99 32.57 6.29 -5.82
CA ALA A 99 32.81 5.90 -4.43
C ALA A 99 32.08 4.60 -4.06
N ILE A 100 30.87 4.38 -4.55
CA ILE A 100 30.12 3.13 -4.34
C ILE A 100 30.80 1.93 -5.02
N GLU A 101 31.35 2.12 -6.23
CA GLU A 101 31.97 1.05 -7.01
C GLU A 101 33.39 0.69 -6.55
N THR A 102 34.15 1.67 -6.07
CA THR A 102 35.61 1.52 -5.87
C THR A 102 36.11 1.94 -4.48
N GLY A 103 35.28 2.67 -3.73
CA GLY A 103 35.63 3.14 -2.40
C GLY A 103 35.53 2.06 -1.33
N ASP A 104 36.01 2.40 -0.14
CA ASP A 104 35.81 1.56 1.03
C ASP A 104 34.36 1.62 1.57
N GLU A 105 34.05 0.82 2.59
CA GLU A 105 32.70 0.76 3.16
C GLU A 105 32.22 2.10 3.74
N TRP A 106 33.14 2.94 4.22
CA TRP A 106 32.81 4.25 4.73
C TRP A 106 32.44 5.20 3.57
N GLU A 107 33.25 5.22 2.52
CA GLU A 107 33.03 6.06 1.33
C GLU A 107 31.71 5.68 0.64
N LYS A 108 31.42 4.38 0.54
CA LYS A 108 30.16 3.85 0.00
C LYS A 108 28.94 4.37 0.78
N ARG A 109 28.96 4.32 2.11
CA ARG A 109 27.82 4.74 2.95
C ARG A 109 27.59 6.25 2.88
N ILE A 110 28.66 7.04 2.87
CA ILE A 110 28.58 8.49 2.66
C ILE A 110 28.02 8.83 1.28
N ALA A 111 28.42 8.11 0.24
CA ALA A 111 27.91 8.28 -1.11
C ALA A 111 26.43 7.94 -1.23
N LEU A 112 25.95 6.88 -0.57
CA LEU A 112 24.52 6.54 -0.56
C LEU A 112 23.66 7.61 0.12
N VAL A 113 24.10 8.18 1.25
CA VAL A 113 23.41 9.31 1.89
C VAL A 113 23.32 10.51 0.95
N ARG A 114 24.40 10.80 0.22
CA ARG A 114 24.40 11.85 -0.79
C ARG A 114 23.37 11.57 -1.87
N LEU A 115 23.36 10.36 -2.43
CA LEU A 115 22.38 9.97 -3.47
C LEU A 115 20.94 10.00 -2.96
N LYS A 116 20.69 9.62 -1.70
CA LYS A 116 19.36 9.74 -1.08
C LYS A 116 18.88 11.20 -1.05
N ARG A 117 19.73 12.12 -0.58
CA ARG A 117 19.39 13.56 -0.54
C ARG A 117 19.17 14.17 -1.93
N ILE A 118 19.92 13.70 -2.93
CA ILE A 118 19.73 14.09 -4.35
C ILE A 118 18.40 13.54 -4.86
N ALA A 119 18.09 12.25 -4.62
CA ALA A 119 16.83 11.64 -5.05
C ALA A 119 15.59 12.36 -4.49
N GLU A 120 15.65 12.84 -3.24
CA GLU A 120 14.56 13.61 -2.60
C GLU A 120 14.33 15.01 -3.21
N ARG A 121 15.31 15.58 -3.92
CA ARG A 121 15.26 16.97 -4.41
C ARG A 121 15.27 17.08 -5.93
N HIS A 122 15.93 16.14 -6.58
CA HIS A 122 16.23 16.11 -8.01
C HIS A 122 16.07 14.68 -8.56
N PRO A 123 14.89 14.06 -8.45
CA PRO A 123 14.66 12.68 -8.88
C PRO A 123 15.04 12.45 -10.36
N ASP A 124 14.75 13.42 -11.23
CA ASP A 124 15.07 13.37 -12.68
C ASP A 124 16.57 13.21 -12.98
N ALA A 125 17.45 13.62 -12.06
CA ALA A 125 18.90 13.50 -12.25
C ALA A 125 19.43 12.07 -11.97
N CYS A 126 18.61 11.20 -11.38
CA CYS A 126 19.01 9.90 -10.88
C CYS A 126 18.90 8.75 -11.91
N GLU A 127 18.72 9.04 -13.20
CA GLU A 127 18.65 8.01 -14.25
C GLU A 127 19.87 7.08 -14.25
N SER A 128 21.07 7.63 -14.09
CA SER A 128 22.30 6.83 -14.01
C SER A 128 22.49 6.08 -12.68
N VAL A 129 21.73 6.45 -11.65
CA VAL A 129 21.85 5.90 -10.29
C VAL A 129 21.19 4.53 -10.21
N VAL A 130 19.98 4.39 -10.77
CA VAL A 130 19.17 3.16 -10.68
C VAL A 130 19.94 1.91 -11.11
N PRO A 131 20.47 1.80 -12.35
CA PRO A 131 21.16 0.58 -12.78
C PRO A 131 22.42 0.25 -11.96
N ARG A 132 23.06 1.26 -11.36
CA ARG A 132 24.27 1.08 -10.53
C ARG A 132 23.93 0.55 -9.16
N LEU A 133 22.90 1.10 -8.53
CA LEU A 133 22.43 0.62 -7.24
C LEU A 133 21.78 -0.77 -7.35
N SER A 134 21.06 -1.07 -8.43
CA SER A 134 20.49 -2.39 -8.69
C SER A 134 21.58 -3.47 -8.71
N LYS A 135 22.76 -3.15 -9.23
CA LYS A 135 23.89 -4.09 -9.32
C LYS A 135 24.47 -4.47 -7.95
N ILE A 136 24.56 -3.53 -7.01
CA ILE A 136 25.18 -3.78 -5.70
C ILE A 136 24.18 -4.33 -4.68
N LEU A 137 22.88 -4.09 -4.89
CA LEU A 137 21.83 -4.35 -3.91
C LEU A 137 21.82 -5.82 -3.40
N PRO A 138 21.89 -6.87 -4.24
CA PRO A 138 21.78 -8.25 -3.77
C PRO A 138 22.91 -8.72 -2.85
N GLU A 139 24.13 -8.25 -3.09
CA GLU A 139 25.34 -8.71 -2.38
C GLU A 139 25.69 -7.84 -1.16
N SER A 140 24.95 -6.76 -0.94
CA SER A 140 25.22 -5.76 0.08
C SER A 140 24.75 -6.20 1.47
N ASP A 141 25.35 -5.63 2.53
CA ASP A 141 24.82 -5.82 3.88
C ASP A 141 23.48 -5.09 4.07
N LEU A 142 22.75 -5.50 5.11
CA LEU A 142 21.39 -5.02 5.38
C LEU A 142 21.27 -3.50 5.50
N ALA A 143 22.29 -2.79 6.03
CA ALA A 143 22.22 -1.33 6.12
C ALA A 143 22.28 -0.68 4.73
N VAL A 144 23.11 -1.22 3.84
CA VAL A 144 23.19 -0.77 2.45
C VAL A 144 21.94 -1.16 1.66
N GLN A 145 21.40 -2.37 1.87
CA GLN A 145 20.13 -2.80 1.25
C GLN A 145 18.97 -1.87 1.63
N ALA A 146 18.86 -1.50 2.91
CA ALA A 146 17.84 -0.57 3.39
C ALA A 146 17.99 0.83 2.79
N GLU A 147 19.23 1.33 2.68
CA GLU A 147 19.51 2.64 2.08
C GLU A 147 19.16 2.65 0.58
N VAL A 148 19.58 1.63 -0.18
CA VAL A 148 19.34 1.53 -1.62
C VAL A 148 17.86 1.37 -1.94
N THR A 149 17.15 0.47 -1.25
CA THR A 149 15.70 0.32 -1.44
C THR A 149 14.95 1.58 -1.02
N GLY A 150 15.43 2.29 0.01
CA GLY A 150 14.90 3.60 0.40
C GLY A 150 15.11 4.69 -0.66
N ILE A 151 16.22 4.66 -1.40
CA ILE A 151 16.45 5.54 -2.56
C ILE A 151 15.45 5.19 -3.67
N PHE A 152 15.29 3.91 -4.01
CA PHE A 152 14.34 3.46 -5.02
C PHE A 152 12.89 3.81 -4.66
N SER A 153 12.49 3.68 -3.39
CA SER A 153 11.17 4.09 -2.93
C SER A 153 10.91 5.58 -3.16
N VAL A 154 11.89 6.45 -2.88
CA VAL A 154 11.74 7.90 -3.10
C VAL A 154 11.69 8.25 -4.58
N LEU A 155 12.56 7.62 -5.39
CA LEU A 155 12.54 7.86 -6.83
C LEU A 155 11.24 7.38 -7.46
N ALA A 156 10.68 6.26 -7.00
CA ALA A 156 9.45 5.72 -7.54
C ALA A 156 8.23 6.57 -7.20
N GLU A 157 8.20 7.25 -6.05
CA GLU A 157 7.11 8.16 -5.67
C GLU A 157 6.97 9.34 -6.65
N GLU A 158 8.09 9.86 -7.16
CA GLU A 158 8.09 11.00 -8.09
C GLU A 158 8.16 10.56 -9.57
N SER A 159 8.79 9.43 -9.86
CA SER A 159 9.04 8.94 -11.23
C SER A 159 9.15 7.41 -11.27
N PRO A 160 8.02 6.68 -11.19
CA PRO A 160 8.02 5.21 -11.18
C PRO A 160 8.74 4.59 -12.38
N ALA A 161 8.54 5.14 -13.59
CA ALA A 161 9.26 4.71 -14.82
C ALA A 161 10.80 4.68 -14.69
N LEU A 162 11.39 5.53 -13.84
CA LEU A 162 12.84 5.55 -13.59
C LEU A 162 13.30 4.29 -12.86
N VAL A 163 12.45 3.74 -11.99
CA VAL A 163 12.74 2.62 -11.10
C VAL A 163 12.28 1.29 -11.68
N THR A 164 11.38 1.27 -12.67
CA THR A 164 10.94 0.06 -13.38
C THR A 164 12.08 -0.87 -13.82
N PRO A 165 13.24 -0.39 -14.33
CA PRO A 165 14.37 -1.26 -14.66
C PRO A 165 14.97 -2.03 -13.46
N ALA A 166 14.67 -1.63 -12.22
CA ALA A 166 15.07 -2.30 -10.98
C ALA A 166 14.00 -3.28 -10.44
N LEU A 167 12.87 -3.45 -11.13
CA LEU A 167 11.76 -4.28 -10.66
C LEU A 167 12.17 -5.72 -10.37
N ASP A 168 12.95 -6.34 -11.25
CA ASP A 168 13.43 -7.73 -11.06
C ASP A 168 14.21 -7.87 -9.73
N VAL A 169 15.16 -6.96 -9.49
CA VAL A 169 15.98 -7.02 -8.28
C VAL A 169 15.20 -6.67 -7.01
N LEU A 170 14.22 -5.75 -7.11
CA LEU A 170 13.32 -5.43 -6.00
C LEU A 170 12.41 -6.62 -5.66
N SER A 171 11.96 -7.35 -6.68
CA SER A 171 11.08 -8.52 -6.52
C SER A 171 11.76 -9.68 -5.79
N ASP A 172 13.08 -9.79 -5.87
CA ASP A 172 13.84 -10.81 -5.13
C ASP A 172 13.81 -10.60 -3.61
N PHE A 173 13.48 -9.38 -3.14
CA PHE A 173 13.28 -9.06 -1.72
C PHE A 173 11.86 -9.31 -1.21
N LEU A 174 10.94 -9.76 -2.06
CA LEU A 174 9.56 -10.10 -1.66
C LEU A 174 9.50 -11.52 -1.10
N THR A 175 10.18 -11.72 0.02
CA THR A 175 10.21 -13.00 0.74
C THR A 175 9.94 -12.78 2.23
N PRO A 176 9.33 -13.75 2.94
CA PRO A 176 9.02 -13.61 4.36
C PRO A 176 10.24 -13.39 5.25
N ASP A 177 11.41 -13.87 4.82
CA ASP A 177 12.67 -13.74 5.57
C ASP A 177 13.38 -12.39 5.38
N THR A 178 12.86 -11.51 4.50
CA THR A 178 13.44 -10.19 4.26
C THR A 178 13.16 -9.25 5.43
N ASP A 179 14.15 -8.43 5.81
CA ASP A 179 13.98 -7.42 6.87
C ASP A 179 12.83 -6.46 6.54
N ASP A 180 11.98 -6.20 7.53
CA ASP A 180 10.77 -5.37 7.39
C ASP A 180 11.04 -4.01 6.71
N HIS A 181 12.17 -3.36 6.96
CA HIS A 181 12.47 -2.05 6.34
C HIS A 181 12.78 -2.20 4.85
N VAL A 182 13.54 -3.23 4.48
CA VAL A 182 13.89 -3.52 3.08
C VAL A 182 12.64 -3.95 2.32
N LEU A 183 11.85 -4.85 2.93
CA LEU A 183 10.59 -5.33 2.36
C LEU A 183 9.61 -4.18 2.14
N LYS A 184 9.40 -3.33 3.16
CA LYS A 184 8.56 -2.13 3.06
C LYS A 184 9.00 -1.21 1.93
N ASN A 185 10.29 -0.89 1.83
CA ASN A 185 10.81 0.01 0.80
C ASN A 185 10.68 -0.60 -0.61
N ALA A 186 10.94 -1.91 -0.75
CA ALA A 186 10.78 -2.63 -2.01
C ALA A 186 9.32 -2.65 -2.48
N LEU A 187 8.40 -3.08 -1.60
CA LEU A 187 6.96 -3.00 -1.86
C LEU A 187 6.52 -1.56 -2.14
N SER A 188 7.18 -0.57 -1.53
CA SER A 188 6.84 0.83 -1.76
C SER A 188 7.11 1.25 -3.19
N ALA A 189 8.32 1.00 -3.68
CA ALA A 189 8.68 1.24 -5.06
C ALA A 189 7.78 0.46 -6.04
N ILE A 190 7.51 -0.82 -5.76
CA ILE A 190 6.69 -1.68 -6.65
C ILE A 190 5.24 -1.18 -6.72
N LYS A 191 4.67 -0.71 -5.60
CA LYS A 191 3.33 -0.11 -5.60
C LYS A 191 3.26 1.11 -6.51
N GLU A 192 4.24 2.02 -6.45
CA GLU A 192 4.23 3.21 -7.31
C GLU A 192 4.40 2.83 -8.79
N ILE A 193 5.22 1.80 -9.09
CA ILE A 193 5.33 1.24 -10.45
C ILE A 193 3.98 0.67 -10.90
N ALA A 194 3.27 -0.06 -10.04
CA ALA A 194 1.95 -0.63 -10.36
C ALA A 194 0.91 0.46 -10.66
N GLU A 195 0.94 1.57 -9.93
CA GLU A 195 0.03 2.69 -10.16
C GLU A 195 0.19 3.30 -11.56
N GLU A 196 1.45 3.45 -12.02
CA GLU A 196 1.75 3.94 -13.37
C GLU A 196 1.51 2.88 -14.46
N ASP A 197 1.97 1.64 -14.24
CA ASP A 197 1.88 0.53 -15.18
C ASP A 197 1.67 -0.81 -14.44
N ALA A 198 0.40 -1.19 -14.29
CA ALA A 198 0.02 -2.43 -13.64
C ALA A 198 0.53 -3.67 -14.39
N SER A 199 0.71 -3.58 -15.71
CA SER A 199 1.16 -4.69 -16.55
C SER A 199 2.60 -5.11 -16.22
N ALA A 200 3.44 -4.13 -15.85
CA ALA A 200 4.84 -4.34 -15.51
C ALA A 200 5.04 -5.22 -14.26
N VAL A 201 4.09 -5.21 -13.31
CA VAL A 201 4.21 -5.91 -12.02
C VAL A 201 3.42 -7.23 -11.95
N THR A 202 2.87 -7.71 -13.06
CA THR A 202 2.08 -8.95 -13.09
C THR A 202 2.87 -10.18 -12.61
N ASP A 203 4.17 -10.25 -12.93
CA ASP A 203 5.08 -11.33 -12.48
C ASP A 203 5.41 -11.28 -10.97
N VAL A 204 5.00 -10.21 -10.26
CA VAL A 204 5.18 -10.05 -8.82
C VAL A 204 4.09 -10.76 -8.01
N VAL A 205 2.89 -10.97 -8.60
CA VAL A 205 1.70 -11.51 -7.91
C VAL A 205 1.98 -12.81 -7.12
N PRO A 206 2.70 -13.82 -7.66
CA PRO A 206 2.98 -15.04 -6.89
C PRO A 206 3.80 -14.80 -5.62
N ARG A 207 4.68 -13.78 -5.61
CA ARG A 207 5.46 -13.42 -4.42
C ARG A 207 4.61 -12.67 -3.41
N CYS A 208 3.70 -11.82 -3.87
CA CYS A 208 2.68 -11.18 -3.03
C CYS A 208 1.81 -12.23 -2.32
N GLU A 209 1.37 -13.28 -3.01
CA GLU A 209 0.60 -14.37 -2.39
C GLU A 209 1.39 -15.09 -1.29
N VAL A 210 2.67 -15.41 -1.53
CA VAL A 210 3.54 -16.01 -0.51
C VAL A 210 3.66 -15.11 0.73
N LEU A 211 3.84 -13.80 0.54
CA LEU A 211 3.90 -12.84 1.66
C LEU A 211 2.60 -12.78 2.47
N LEU A 212 1.44 -12.91 1.81
CA LEU A 212 0.15 -12.99 2.49
C LEU A 212 0.00 -14.29 3.29
N GLN A 213 0.43 -15.43 2.73
CA GLN A 213 0.32 -16.74 3.39
C GLN A 213 1.23 -16.87 4.62
N ASP A 214 2.42 -16.28 4.59
CA ASP A 214 3.41 -16.37 5.68
C ASP A 214 3.29 -15.23 6.73
N GLU A 215 2.19 -14.47 6.69
CA GLU A 215 1.91 -13.30 7.55
C GLU A 215 2.98 -12.20 7.49
N THR A 216 2.73 -11.16 6.69
CA THR A 216 3.59 -9.98 6.61
C THR A 216 3.06 -8.78 7.42
N ARG A 217 3.96 -7.89 7.87
CA ARG A 217 3.58 -6.56 8.40
C ARG A 217 3.11 -5.60 7.31
N GLU A 218 3.41 -5.92 6.05
CA GLU A 218 3.16 -5.06 4.89
C GLU A 218 1.90 -5.48 4.10
N THR A 219 0.96 -6.18 4.74
CA THR A 219 -0.26 -6.71 4.10
C THR A 219 -1.00 -5.66 3.30
N ILE A 220 -1.21 -4.47 3.87
CA ILE A 220 -1.90 -3.37 3.18
C ILE A 220 -1.20 -3.01 1.88
N ARG A 221 0.14 -2.93 1.88
CA ARG A 221 0.90 -2.54 0.69
C ARG A 221 0.89 -3.64 -0.37
N VAL A 222 0.90 -4.91 0.05
CA VAL A 222 0.67 -6.05 -0.85
C VAL A 222 -0.73 -5.98 -1.47
N LEU A 223 -1.77 -5.72 -0.67
CA LEU A 223 -3.15 -5.61 -1.16
C LEU A 223 -3.32 -4.44 -2.14
N LEU A 224 -2.66 -3.29 -1.93
CA LEU A 224 -2.68 -2.17 -2.87
C LEU A 224 -2.05 -2.52 -4.23
N ILE A 225 -0.95 -3.28 -4.23
CA ILE A 225 -0.34 -3.78 -5.48
C ILE A 225 -1.32 -4.71 -6.20
N LEU A 226 -1.86 -5.70 -5.48
CA LEU A 226 -2.82 -6.66 -6.05
C LEU A 226 -4.10 -5.99 -6.53
N GLU A 227 -4.58 -4.96 -5.82
CA GLU A 227 -5.73 -4.16 -6.21
C GLU A 227 -5.50 -3.49 -7.56
N ARG A 228 -4.33 -2.87 -7.74
CA ARG A 228 -3.98 -2.19 -8.97
C ARG A 228 -3.80 -3.16 -10.13
N VAL A 229 -3.18 -4.32 -9.89
CA VAL A 229 -3.09 -5.40 -10.88
C VAL A 229 -4.46 -5.95 -11.25
N ALA A 230 -5.35 -6.18 -10.28
CA ALA A 230 -6.69 -6.69 -10.54
C ALA A 230 -7.56 -5.73 -11.36
N ASP A 231 -7.27 -4.43 -11.31
CA ASP A 231 -8.02 -3.40 -12.04
C ASP A 231 -7.82 -3.50 -13.56
N GLU A 232 -6.61 -3.87 -13.99
CA GLU A 232 -6.20 -3.93 -15.40
C GLU A 232 -6.00 -5.37 -15.91
N HIS A 233 -5.56 -6.27 -15.03
CA HIS A 233 -5.18 -7.66 -15.29
C HIS A 233 -5.79 -8.64 -14.26
N PRO A 234 -7.13 -8.68 -14.10
CA PRO A 234 -7.78 -9.52 -13.09
C PRO A 234 -7.45 -11.02 -13.22
N GLU A 235 -7.11 -11.51 -14.42
CA GLU A 235 -6.71 -12.90 -14.65
C GLU A 235 -5.47 -13.33 -13.89
N THR A 236 -4.54 -12.40 -13.61
CA THR A 236 -3.27 -12.72 -12.96
C THR A 236 -3.44 -12.92 -11.45
N VAL A 237 -4.50 -12.36 -10.87
CA VAL A 237 -4.82 -12.42 -9.43
C VAL A 237 -5.71 -13.63 -9.09
N LEU A 238 -6.26 -14.33 -10.10
CA LEU A 238 -7.11 -15.52 -9.90
C LEU A 238 -6.51 -16.57 -8.96
N PRO A 239 -5.21 -16.94 -9.05
CA PRO A 239 -4.63 -17.91 -8.13
C PRO A 239 -4.65 -17.48 -6.66
N THR A 240 -4.62 -16.17 -6.40
CA THR A 240 -4.55 -15.56 -5.06
C THR A 240 -5.93 -15.40 -4.41
N VAL A 241 -7.02 -15.62 -5.15
CA VAL A 241 -8.41 -15.47 -4.65
C VAL A 241 -8.68 -16.26 -3.37
N PRO A 242 -8.30 -17.54 -3.21
CA PRO A 242 -8.54 -18.27 -1.96
C PRO A 242 -7.90 -17.59 -0.75
N THR A 243 -6.66 -17.11 -0.88
CA THR A 243 -5.98 -16.36 0.19
C THR A 243 -6.70 -15.04 0.47
N LEU A 244 -7.15 -14.31 -0.56
CA LEU A 244 -7.91 -13.06 -0.38
C LEU A 244 -9.24 -13.29 0.35
N ILE A 245 -9.93 -14.41 0.08
CA ILE A 245 -11.15 -14.80 0.80
C ILE A 245 -10.88 -14.94 2.30
N GLU A 246 -9.78 -15.58 2.70
CA GLU A 246 -9.40 -15.71 4.12
C GLU A 246 -9.24 -14.33 4.78
N TYR A 247 -8.61 -13.38 4.07
CA TYR A 247 -8.40 -12.01 4.56
C TYR A 247 -9.68 -11.17 4.72
N THR A 248 -10.82 -11.56 4.15
CA THR A 248 -12.11 -10.89 4.39
C THR A 248 -12.59 -10.99 5.85
N THR A 249 -12.03 -11.96 6.59
CA THR A 249 -12.32 -12.22 8.02
C THR A 249 -11.15 -11.87 8.94
N ASP A 250 -10.13 -11.16 8.43
CA ASP A 250 -8.95 -10.76 9.19
C ASP A 250 -9.27 -9.88 10.41
N VAL A 251 -8.39 -9.85 11.40
CA VAL A 251 -8.59 -9.00 12.60
C VAL A 251 -8.48 -7.50 12.31
N SER A 252 -7.77 -7.11 11.25
CA SER A 252 -7.58 -5.73 10.82
C SER A 252 -8.62 -5.34 9.76
N ASN A 253 -9.45 -4.33 10.05
CA ASN A 253 -10.37 -3.77 9.05
C ASN A 253 -9.63 -3.27 7.80
N GLY A 254 -8.41 -2.73 7.93
CA GLY A 254 -7.63 -2.30 6.77
C GLY A 254 -7.28 -3.46 5.82
N ASN A 255 -7.00 -4.65 6.36
CA ASN A 255 -6.73 -5.84 5.56
C ASN A 255 -8.01 -6.37 4.90
N ARG A 256 -9.11 -6.41 5.66
CA ARG A 256 -10.43 -6.82 5.14
C ARG A 256 -10.88 -5.91 3.99
N VAL A 257 -10.76 -4.58 4.18
CA VAL A 257 -11.06 -3.57 3.15
C VAL A 257 -10.24 -3.83 1.90
N GLY A 258 -8.92 -3.96 2.03
CA GLY A 258 -8.04 -4.20 0.89
C GLY A 258 -8.37 -5.51 0.16
N ALA A 259 -8.60 -6.61 0.89
CA ALA A 259 -8.97 -7.89 0.30
C ALA A 259 -10.28 -7.83 -0.48
N LEU A 260 -11.32 -7.19 0.09
CA LEU A 260 -12.60 -7.00 -0.61
C LEU A 260 -12.45 -6.08 -1.84
N SER A 261 -11.60 -5.05 -1.79
CA SER A 261 -11.31 -4.20 -2.95
C SER A 261 -10.67 -4.99 -4.11
N VAL A 262 -9.74 -5.91 -3.81
CA VAL A 262 -9.16 -6.81 -4.83
C VAL A 262 -10.22 -7.78 -5.36
N LEU A 263 -10.96 -8.44 -4.46
CA LEU A 263 -12.00 -9.41 -4.82
C LEU A 263 -13.12 -8.77 -5.66
N GLY A 264 -13.51 -7.53 -5.39
CA GLY A 264 -14.49 -6.79 -6.19
C GLY A 264 -14.05 -6.61 -7.65
N ARG A 265 -12.78 -6.24 -7.87
CA ARG A 265 -12.22 -6.11 -9.22
C ARG A 265 -12.17 -7.44 -9.97
N VAL A 266 -11.74 -8.49 -9.29
CA VAL A 266 -11.75 -9.85 -9.85
C VAL A 266 -13.18 -10.31 -10.14
N SER A 267 -14.10 -10.12 -9.21
CA SER A 267 -15.53 -10.48 -9.32
C SER A 267 -16.18 -9.85 -10.53
N LYS A 268 -15.89 -8.58 -10.82
CA LYS A 268 -16.46 -7.88 -11.97
C LYS A 268 -16.09 -8.50 -13.32
N ALA A 269 -14.91 -9.10 -13.44
CA ALA A 269 -14.44 -9.76 -14.67
C ALA A 269 -14.67 -11.28 -14.67
N TYR A 270 -14.58 -11.92 -13.50
CA TYR A 270 -14.66 -13.36 -13.29
C TYR A 270 -15.63 -13.67 -12.14
N PRO A 271 -16.93 -13.43 -12.30
CA PRO A 271 -17.89 -13.48 -11.19
C PRO A 271 -17.95 -14.87 -10.53
N ASN A 272 -17.70 -15.93 -11.29
CA ASN A 272 -17.68 -17.31 -10.80
C ASN A 272 -16.62 -17.63 -9.73
N VAL A 273 -15.57 -16.82 -9.58
CA VAL A 273 -14.50 -17.10 -8.59
C VAL A 273 -14.77 -16.43 -7.25
N ALA A 274 -15.74 -15.52 -7.17
CA ALA A 274 -16.06 -14.76 -5.97
C ALA A 274 -17.39 -15.19 -5.32
N THR A 275 -18.04 -16.26 -5.80
CA THR A 275 -19.28 -16.79 -5.20
C THR A 275 -19.09 -17.17 -3.74
N ASP A 276 -17.93 -17.72 -3.40
CA ASP A 276 -17.57 -18.11 -2.02
C ASP A 276 -17.47 -16.91 -1.07
N VAL A 277 -17.37 -15.67 -1.59
CA VAL A 277 -17.37 -14.43 -0.79
C VAL A 277 -18.78 -14.01 -0.40
N ILE A 278 -19.83 -14.45 -1.11
CA ILE A 278 -21.23 -14.00 -0.90
C ILE A 278 -21.67 -14.12 0.57
N PRO A 279 -21.46 -15.25 1.29
CA PRO A 279 -21.86 -15.36 2.69
C PRO A 279 -21.15 -14.33 3.58
N THR A 280 -19.84 -14.13 3.39
CA THR A 280 -19.08 -13.15 4.16
C THR A 280 -19.49 -11.72 3.80
N ALA A 281 -19.68 -11.40 2.53
CA ALA A 281 -20.17 -10.09 2.11
C ALA A 281 -21.56 -9.80 2.67
N HIS A 282 -22.44 -10.81 2.77
CA HIS A 282 -23.73 -10.67 3.43
C HIS A 282 -23.58 -10.29 4.90
N GLU A 283 -22.74 -10.99 5.66
CA GLU A 283 -22.47 -10.65 7.07
C GLU A 283 -21.90 -9.23 7.23
N LEU A 284 -21.08 -8.78 6.28
CA LEU A 284 -20.47 -7.46 6.29
C LEU A 284 -21.46 -6.32 6.00
N LEU A 285 -22.65 -6.59 5.47
CA LEU A 285 -23.65 -5.55 5.23
C LEU A 285 -24.09 -4.84 6.50
N SER A 286 -23.98 -5.48 7.67
CA SER A 286 -24.42 -4.92 8.96
C SER A 286 -23.27 -4.47 9.87
N THR A 287 -22.05 -4.32 9.34
CA THR A 287 -20.89 -3.87 10.13
C THR A 287 -20.90 -2.36 10.34
N ASP A 288 -20.28 -1.87 11.43
CA ASP A 288 -20.21 -0.43 11.73
C ASP A 288 -19.30 0.35 10.75
N ASP A 289 -18.35 -0.35 10.11
CA ASP A 289 -17.38 0.22 9.17
C ASP A 289 -18.03 0.42 7.79
N ASP A 290 -18.18 1.67 7.39
CA ASP A 290 -18.83 2.10 6.15
C ASP A 290 -18.11 1.59 4.90
N GLN A 291 -16.78 1.60 4.91
CA GLN A 291 -15.98 1.11 3.79
C GLN A 291 -16.14 -0.40 3.60
N LEU A 292 -16.20 -1.18 4.70
CA LEU A 292 -16.51 -2.61 4.62
C LEU A 292 -17.93 -2.88 4.12
N ARG A 293 -18.94 -2.13 4.60
CA ARG A 293 -20.31 -2.23 4.07
C ARG A 293 -20.35 -1.93 2.57
N ALA A 294 -19.70 -0.85 2.14
CA ALA A 294 -19.68 -0.42 0.75
C ALA A 294 -19.03 -1.46 -0.17
N ASN A 295 -17.85 -1.98 0.22
CA ASN A 295 -17.14 -3.00 -0.55
C ASN A 295 -17.94 -4.31 -0.62
N ALA A 296 -18.54 -4.74 0.49
CA ALA A 296 -19.36 -5.95 0.53
C ALA A 296 -20.61 -5.82 -0.35
N ALA A 297 -21.32 -4.69 -0.26
CA ALA A 297 -22.46 -4.41 -1.14
C ALA A 297 -22.04 -4.31 -2.62
N GLY A 298 -20.85 -3.78 -2.92
CA GLY A 298 -20.30 -3.74 -4.27
C GLY A 298 -20.10 -5.13 -4.87
N ILE A 299 -19.46 -6.03 -4.12
CA ILE A 299 -19.28 -7.44 -4.53
C ILE A 299 -20.63 -8.11 -4.74
N LEU A 300 -21.57 -7.97 -3.82
CA LEU A 300 -22.91 -8.55 -3.96
C LEU A 300 -23.67 -7.97 -5.15
N ALA A 301 -23.46 -6.69 -5.48
CA ALA A 301 -24.03 -6.11 -6.68
C ALA A 301 -23.51 -6.85 -7.91
N ASP A 302 -22.18 -7.01 -8.05
CA ASP A 302 -21.57 -7.67 -9.20
C ASP A 302 -21.99 -9.15 -9.30
N GLN A 303 -22.10 -9.83 -8.16
CA GLN A 303 -22.60 -11.20 -8.09
C GLN A 303 -24.10 -11.29 -8.44
N ALA A 304 -24.92 -10.29 -8.14
CA ALA A 304 -26.36 -10.31 -8.42
C ALA A 304 -26.70 -10.34 -9.92
N GLU A 305 -25.76 -9.96 -10.79
CA GLU A 305 -25.95 -10.02 -12.25
C GLU A 305 -25.88 -11.45 -12.79
N GLU A 306 -24.95 -12.26 -12.28
CA GLU A 306 -24.69 -13.62 -12.78
C GLU A 306 -25.22 -14.73 -11.86
N TYR A 307 -25.29 -14.46 -10.55
CA TYR A 307 -25.75 -15.39 -9.50
C TYR A 307 -26.89 -14.79 -8.66
N PRO A 308 -27.98 -14.30 -9.28
CA PRO A 308 -29.08 -13.66 -8.55
C PRO A 308 -29.71 -14.58 -7.52
N GLU A 309 -29.72 -15.90 -7.72
CA GLU A 309 -30.27 -16.88 -6.78
C GLU A 309 -29.45 -16.98 -5.47
N GLU A 310 -28.14 -16.77 -5.55
CA GLU A 310 -27.23 -16.83 -4.40
C GLU A 310 -27.25 -15.52 -3.62
N VAL A 311 -27.43 -14.39 -4.30
CA VAL A 311 -27.54 -13.07 -3.66
C VAL A 311 -28.95 -12.78 -3.13
N ARG A 312 -30.00 -13.39 -3.70
CA ARG A 312 -31.40 -13.19 -3.26
C ARG A 312 -31.64 -13.25 -1.73
N PRO A 313 -30.99 -14.12 -0.95
CA PRO A 313 -31.17 -14.15 0.51
C PRO A 313 -30.75 -12.87 1.23
N THR A 314 -29.91 -12.02 0.62
CA THR A 314 -29.43 -10.76 1.23
C THR A 314 -30.44 -9.62 1.13
N VAL A 315 -31.49 -9.75 0.30
CA VAL A 315 -32.44 -8.67 -0.02
C VAL A 315 -33.00 -7.95 1.21
N PRO A 316 -33.44 -8.62 2.30
CA PRO A 316 -33.95 -7.92 3.47
C PRO A 316 -32.95 -6.90 4.06
N ASP A 317 -31.69 -7.29 4.20
CA ASP A 317 -30.64 -6.42 4.76
C ASP A 317 -30.24 -5.35 3.74
N VAL A 318 -30.23 -5.67 2.45
CA VAL A 318 -29.99 -4.69 1.36
C VAL A 318 -31.07 -3.60 1.32
N ILE A 319 -32.32 -3.91 1.66
CA ILE A 319 -33.39 -2.91 1.76
C ILE A 319 -33.09 -1.89 2.87
N GLU A 320 -32.52 -2.34 4.00
CA GLU A 320 -32.11 -1.44 5.09
C GLU A 320 -30.99 -0.49 4.63
N LEU A 321 -30.06 -0.98 3.79
CA LEU A 321 -28.95 -0.19 3.24
C LEU A 321 -29.34 0.93 2.29
N LEU A 322 -30.56 0.94 1.76
CA LEU A 322 -31.06 2.09 0.99
C LEU A 322 -31.17 3.37 1.85
N GLY A 323 -31.17 3.24 3.18
CA GLY A 323 -31.15 4.35 4.12
C GLY A 323 -29.80 4.61 4.79
N ASP A 324 -28.71 3.99 4.32
CA ASP A 324 -27.37 4.15 4.91
C ASP A 324 -26.87 5.60 4.84
N GLU A 325 -26.02 6.01 5.79
CA GLU A 325 -25.42 7.34 5.78
C GLU A 325 -24.43 7.52 4.62
N ASP A 326 -23.74 6.45 4.22
CA ASP A 326 -22.76 6.46 3.14
C ASP A 326 -23.42 6.33 1.74
N GLU A 327 -23.06 7.23 0.83
CA GLU A 327 -23.64 7.27 -0.52
C GLU A 327 -23.26 6.08 -1.40
N TYR A 328 -22.08 5.47 -1.20
CA TYR A 328 -21.64 4.30 -1.95
C TYR A 328 -22.40 3.05 -1.50
N VAL A 329 -22.68 2.93 -0.20
CA VAL A 329 -23.54 1.87 0.34
C VAL A 329 -24.95 1.95 -0.27
N ARG A 330 -25.59 3.13 -0.23
CA ARG A 330 -26.92 3.33 -0.83
C ARG A 330 -26.92 3.04 -2.33
N TYR A 331 -25.91 3.53 -3.05
CA TYR A 331 -25.74 3.25 -4.48
C TYR A 331 -25.63 1.74 -4.76
N ASN A 332 -24.78 1.02 -4.04
CA ASN A 332 -24.62 -0.42 -4.24
C ASN A 332 -25.90 -1.18 -3.88
N ALA A 333 -26.62 -0.76 -2.83
CA ALA A 333 -27.91 -1.33 -2.47
C ALA A 333 -28.95 -1.20 -3.60
N THR A 334 -29.09 -0.01 -4.20
CA THR A 334 -29.98 0.15 -5.38
C THR A 334 -29.58 -0.75 -6.54
N SER A 335 -28.28 -0.94 -6.78
CA SER A 335 -27.74 -1.80 -7.83
C SER A 335 -28.12 -3.27 -7.63
N ILE A 336 -27.91 -3.79 -6.41
CA ILE A 336 -28.30 -5.16 -6.04
C ILE A 336 -29.80 -5.35 -6.27
N LEU A 337 -30.64 -4.48 -5.73
CA LEU A 337 -32.10 -4.62 -5.83
C LEU A 337 -32.59 -4.54 -7.28
N ALA A 338 -32.00 -3.65 -8.10
CA ALA A 338 -32.32 -3.58 -9.51
C ALA A 338 -32.01 -4.89 -10.23
N ARG A 339 -30.81 -5.46 -10.03
CA ARG A 339 -30.38 -6.73 -10.63
C ARG A 339 -31.24 -7.91 -10.16
N ILE A 340 -31.52 -8.01 -8.85
CA ILE A 340 -32.37 -9.07 -8.30
C ILE A 340 -33.82 -8.96 -8.78
N ALA A 341 -34.36 -7.74 -8.93
CA ALA A 341 -35.73 -7.53 -9.42
C ALA A 341 -35.95 -8.08 -10.84
N GLU A 342 -34.90 -8.26 -11.63
CA GLU A 342 -35.00 -8.83 -12.98
C GLU A 342 -35.45 -10.30 -12.98
N HIS A 343 -35.04 -11.05 -11.96
CA HIS A 343 -35.33 -12.48 -11.84
C HIS A 343 -36.33 -12.79 -10.72
N TYR A 344 -36.36 -11.96 -9.67
CA TYR A 344 -37.12 -12.19 -8.44
C TYR A 344 -37.87 -10.93 -7.97
N PRO A 345 -38.75 -10.32 -8.80
CA PRO A 345 -39.43 -9.08 -8.45
C PRO A 345 -40.22 -9.16 -7.14
N ASN A 346 -40.91 -10.29 -6.88
CA ASN A 346 -41.68 -10.49 -5.64
C ASN A 346 -40.84 -10.43 -4.36
N VAL A 347 -39.53 -10.68 -4.45
CA VAL A 347 -38.63 -10.61 -3.28
C VAL A 347 -38.20 -9.16 -3.01
N VAL A 348 -38.12 -8.35 -4.08
CA VAL A 348 -37.75 -6.92 -4.01
C VAL A 348 -38.97 -6.02 -3.80
N GLU A 349 -40.20 -6.49 -4.04
CA GLU A 349 -41.45 -5.75 -3.84
C GLU A 349 -41.54 -4.98 -2.50
N PRO A 350 -41.08 -5.52 -1.34
CA PRO A 350 -41.10 -4.77 -0.08
C PRO A 350 -40.25 -3.49 -0.09
N ALA A 351 -39.30 -3.36 -1.01
CA ALA A 351 -38.43 -2.20 -1.18
C ALA A 351 -39.08 -1.04 -1.93
N THR A 352 -40.30 -1.19 -2.48
CA THR A 352 -40.91 -0.23 -3.42
C THR A 352 -40.91 1.21 -2.89
N GLU A 353 -41.35 1.44 -1.65
CA GLU A 353 -41.39 2.79 -1.05
C GLU A 353 -39.99 3.37 -0.81
N THR A 354 -39.02 2.53 -0.45
CA THR A 354 -37.64 2.99 -0.23
C THR A 354 -36.93 3.28 -1.56
N LEU A 355 -37.15 2.46 -2.58
CA LEU A 355 -36.66 2.70 -3.96
C LEU A 355 -37.29 3.96 -4.58
N LEU A 356 -38.55 4.25 -4.25
CA LEU A 356 -39.20 5.51 -4.60
C LEU A 356 -38.44 6.72 -4.04
N ALA A 357 -38.01 6.66 -2.78
CA ALA A 357 -37.18 7.71 -2.19
C ALA A 357 -35.79 7.80 -2.88
N SER A 358 -35.23 6.67 -3.32
CA SER A 358 -33.96 6.65 -4.05
C SER A 358 -34.00 7.35 -5.42
N LEU A 359 -35.18 7.69 -5.96
CA LEU A 359 -35.32 8.54 -7.16
C LEU A 359 -34.88 10.00 -6.93
N ASP A 360 -34.66 10.40 -5.68
CA ASP A 360 -34.18 11.74 -5.31
C ASP A 360 -32.72 11.75 -4.81
N GLU A 361 -32.00 10.62 -4.91
CA GLU A 361 -30.55 10.56 -4.61
C GLU A 361 -29.73 11.51 -5.48
N ASP A 362 -28.66 12.09 -4.92
CA ASP A 362 -27.77 12.98 -5.66
C ASP A 362 -27.04 12.26 -6.80
N ARG A 363 -26.62 11.01 -6.55
CA ARG A 363 -25.90 10.18 -7.50
C ARG A 363 -26.84 9.66 -8.59
N ALA A 364 -26.61 10.10 -9.83
CA ALA A 364 -27.45 9.70 -10.97
C ALA A 364 -27.54 8.18 -11.18
N ALA A 365 -26.46 7.44 -10.90
CA ALA A 365 -26.47 5.98 -11.02
C ALA A 365 -27.41 5.30 -10.01
N ALA A 366 -27.56 5.85 -8.80
CA ALA A 366 -28.52 5.33 -7.81
C ALA A 366 -29.96 5.58 -8.27
N ARG A 367 -30.25 6.78 -8.82
CA ARG A 367 -31.56 7.08 -9.43
C ARG A 367 -31.86 6.17 -10.63
N GLU A 368 -30.87 5.93 -11.50
CA GLU A 368 -31.00 5.01 -12.64
C GLU A 368 -31.37 3.60 -12.18
N ASN A 369 -30.67 3.07 -11.18
CA ASN A 369 -30.95 1.76 -10.60
C ASN A 369 -32.35 1.69 -9.96
N ALA A 370 -32.76 2.75 -9.25
CA ALA A 370 -34.10 2.83 -8.69
C ALA A 370 -35.19 2.79 -9.79
N CYS A 371 -35.01 3.52 -10.90
CA CYS A 371 -35.93 3.42 -12.05
C CYS A 371 -36.00 2.00 -12.61
N TRP A 372 -34.85 1.34 -12.80
CA TRP A 372 -34.78 -0.05 -13.26
C TRP A 372 -35.55 -0.99 -12.34
N ALA A 373 -35.30 -0.91 -11.03
CA ALA A 373 -35.95 -1.74 -10.04
C ALA A 373 -37.47 -1.52 -10.04
N LEU A 374 -37.93 -0.26 -9.99
CA LEU A 374 -39.36 0.08 -9.96
C LEU A 374 -40.09 -0.34 -11.24
N GLY A 375 -39.45 -0.25 -12.41
CA GLY A 375 -40.00 -0.75 -13.68
C GLY A 375 -40.16 -2.27 -13.67
N ARG A 376 -39.13 -3.02 -13.25
CA ARG A 376 -39.16 -4.49 -13.11
C ARG A 376 -40.20 -4.97 -12.08
N LEU A 377 -40.48 -4.16 -11.07
CA LEU A 377 -41.53 -4.40 -10.09
C LEU A 377 -42.94 -4.04 -10.60
N THR A 378 -43.06 -3.39 -11.77
CA THR A 378 -44.33 -2.82 -12.26
C THR A 378 -45.01 -1.93 -11.21
N ALA A 379 -44.21 -1.12 -10.51
CA ALA A 379 -44.66 -0.34 -9.35
C ALA A 379 -45.53 0.87 -9.75
N THR A 380 -46.85 0.67 -9.87
CA THR A 380 -47.80 1.74 -10.25
C THR A 380 -47.78 2.94 -9.32
N THR A 381 -47.39 2.77 -8.05
CA THR A 381 -47.23 3.88 -7.10
C THR A 381 -46.10 4.85 -7.48
N ALA A 382 -45.17 4.41 -8.34
CA ALA A 382 -44.02 5.19 -8.79
C ALA A 382 -44.28 6.04 -10.04
N GLU A 383 -45.43 5.91 -10.70
CA GLU A 383 -45.70 6.53 -12.02
C GLU A 383 -45.41 8.04 -12.07
N ASP A 384 -45.91 8.81 -11.09
CA ASP A 384 -45.74 10.26 -11.09
C ASP A 384 -44.28 10.67 -10.85
N ALA A 385 -43.58 9.96 -9.97
CA ALA A 385 -42.16 10.20 -9.68
C ALA A 385 -41.28 9.82 -10.87
N LEU A 386 -41.53 8.68 -11.51
CA LEU A 386 -40.85 8.24 -12.73
C LEU A 386 -41.10 9.20 -13.89
N ARG A 387 -42.33 9.73 -14.04
CA ARG A 387 -42.63 10.76 -15.06
C ARG A 387 -41.83 12.03 -14.82
N ALA A 388 -41.74 12.49 -13.58
CA ALA A 388 -40.92 13.65 -13.22
C ALA A 388 -39.43 13.40 -13.58
N ARG A 389 -38.90 12.21 -13.29
CA ARG A 389 -37.52 11.84 -13.68
C ARG A 389 -37.36 11.77 -15.19
N ALA A 390 -38.28 11.18 -15.93
CA ALA A 390 -38.25 11.09 -17.39
C ALA A 390 -38.19 12.48 -18.06
N GLU A 391 -38.95 13.45 -17.53
CA GLU A 391 -39.06 14.79 -18.13
C GLU A 391 -37.96 15.76 -17.68
N HIS A 392 -37.46 15.63 -16.45
CA HIS A 392 -36.71 16.69 -15.79
C HIS A 392 -35.39 16.27 -15.15
N ASP A 393 -35.04 14.97 -15.14
CA ASP A 393 -33.75 14.57 -14.58
C ASP A 393 -32.60 15.18 -15.38
N SER A 394 -31.56 15.64 -14.68
CA SER A 394 -30.38 16.24 -15.31
C SER A 394 -29.58 15.23 -16.12
N ASN A 395 -29.63 13.94 -15.75
CA ASN A 395 -28.91 12.87 -16.41
C ASN A 395 -29.76 12.20 -17.49
N GLU A 396 -29.23 12.10 -18.72
CA GLU A 396 -29.93 11.52 -19.85
C GLU A 396 -30.25 10.03 -19.68
N ARG A 397 -29.36 9.25 -19.07
CA ARG A 397 -29.61 7.82 -18.82
C ARG A 397 -30.78 7.64 -17.87
N VAL A 398 -30.84 8.43 -16.79
CA VAL A 398 -31.96 8.41 -15.83
C VAL A 398 -33.27 8.73 -16.55
N ARG A 399 -33.30 9.76 -17.41
CA ARG A 399 -34.52 10.08 -18.19
C ARG A 399 -34.98 8.93 -19.07
N ASN A 400 -34.04 8.27 -19.76
CA ASN A 400 -34.34 7.16 -20.66
C ASN A 400 -34.86 5.93 -19.90
N VAL A 401 -34.21 5.56 -18.78
CA VAL A 401 -34.62 4.41 -17.96
C VAL A 401 -35.94 4.68 -17.24
N ALA A 402 -36.19 5.91 -16.78
CA ALA A 402 -37.48 6.28 -16.21
C ALA A 402 -38.62 6.16 -17.24
N SER A 403 -38.36 6.52 -18.50
CA SER A 403 -39.33 6.34 -19.59
C SER A 403 -39.59 4.85 -19.85
N TRP A 404 -38.54 4.03 -19.89
CA TRP A 404 -38.69 2.57 -20.00
C TRP A 404 -39.51 1.99 -18.84
N ALA A 405 -39.23 2.40 -17.60
CA ALA A 405 -39.95 1.92 -16.43
C ALA A 405 -41.45 2.26 -16.48
N LEU A 406 -41.81 3.43 -17.03
CA LEU A 406 -43.21 3.79 -17.27
C LEU A 406 -43.86 2.89 -18.33
N ASP A 407 -43.14 2.55 -19.40
CA ASP A 407 -43.65 1.65 -20.44
C ASP A 407 -43.92 0.25 -19.84
N GLU A 408 -43.00 -0.30 -19.04
CA GLU A 408 -43.21 -1.58 -18.34
C GLU A 408 -44.43 -1.56 -17.39
N ILE A 409 -44.63 -0.46 -16.66
CA ILE A 409 -45.80 -0.31 -15.77
C ILE A 409 -47.11 -0.25 -16.57
N ASN A 410 -47.10 0.33 -17.77
CA ASN A 410 -48.28 0.42 -18.61
C ASN A 410 -48.61 -0.88 -19.36
N ASP A 411 -47.58 -1.69 -19.65
CA ASP A 411 -47.69 -2.93 -20.42
C ASP A 411 -47.92 -4.19 -19.55
N GLY A 412 -47.54 -4.15 -18.27
CA GLY A 412 -47.76 -5.21 -17.27
C GLY A 412 -49.18 -5.23 -16.69
#